data_AF-A0A379URB8-F1
#
_entry.id   AF-A0A379URB8-F1
#
_cell.length_a   1.000
_cell.length_b   1.000
_cell.length_c   1.000
_cell.angle_alpha   90.00
_cell.angle_beta   90.00
_cell.angle_gamma   90.00
#
_symmetry.space_group_name_H-M   'P 1'
#
loop_
_entity.id
_entity.type
_entity.pdbx_description
1 polymer ?
#
loop_
_entity_poly.entity_id
_entity_poly.type
_entity_poly.pdbx_seq_one_letter_code
_entity_poly.pdbx_strand_id
1 'polypeptide(L)'
;MSNRVMTTLEEMVPRVEIYSIDEAFCDLTGVRNCRDLTDFGREIRATVLKRTHLTVGVGIAQTKTLAKLANHAAKKWQHQTGGVVDLSNIDRQRRLLALIPVEDVWGVGRRISKKLNALGIKTALDLSEQSTWIIRKHFNVVLERTVRELRGEPCLELEEFAPAKQEIVCSRSFGERVTDYEEMRQAIYSYAARAAEKLRGEHQYCRFISTFVKTSPFALNEPYYGNSAAVTLLTPPRRIHATLSMRL
;
A
#
# COMPACT_ATOMS: atom_id res chain seq x y z
N MET A 1 -10.09 -6.99 15.10
CA MET A 1 -9.81 -5.60 15.53
C MET A 1 -9.90 -4.62 14.36
N SER A 2 -9.21 -4.84 13.24
CA SER A 2 -9.36 -4.08 11.99
C SER A 2 -10.82 -3.79 11.59
N ASN A 3 -11.68 -4.81 11.55
CA ASN A 3 -13.09 -4.64 11.14
C ASN A 3 -13.84 -3.59 11.97
N ARG A 4 -13.54 -3.44 13.27
CA ARG A 4 -14.22 -2.45 14.11
C ARG A 4 -13.85 -1.01 13.72
N VAL A 5 -12.62 -0.79 13.28
CA VAL A 5 -12.19 0.52 12.75
C VAL A 5 -12.92 0.79 11.45
N MET A 6 -12.93 -0.18 10.52
CA MET A 6 -13.58 -0.02 9.21
C MET A 6 -15.08 0.24 9.35
N THR A 7 -15.79 -0.55 10.16
CA THR A 7 -17.22 -0.31 10.44
C THR A 7 -17.47 1.05 11.10
N THR A 8 -16.58 1.50 11.98
CA THR A 8 -16.70 2.86 12.57
C THR A 8 -16.55 3.94 11.49
N LEU A 9 -15.65 3.76 10.53
CA LEU A 9 -15.48 4.71 9.42
C LEU A 9 -16.69 4.69 8.48
N GLU A 10 -17.21 3.51 8.13
CA GLU A 10 -18.39 3.33 7.27
C GLU A 10 -19.64 4.03 7.83
N GLU A 11 -19.79 4.11 9.15
CA GLU A 11 -20.88 4.86 9.79
C GLU A 11 -20.72 6.39 9.71
N MET A 12 -19.49 6.89 9.52
CA MET A 12 -19.17 8.31 9.61
C MET A 12 -19.06 9.01 8.26
N VAL A 13 -18.70 8.29 7.20
CA VAL A 13 -18.44 8.87 5.88
C VAL A 13 -19.32 8.23 4.79
N PRO A 14 -19.63 8.95 3.70
CA PRO A 14 -20.45 8.41 2.62
C PRO A 14 -19.90 7.14 1.98
N ARG A 15 -18.57 7.06 1.78
CA ARG A 15 -17.91 5.91 1.15
C ARG A 15 -16.54 5.67 1.77
N VAL A 16 -16.21 4.39 1.98
CA VAL A 16 -14.91 3.92 2.49
C VAL A 16 -14.37 2.88 1.53
N GLU A 17 -13.10 3.03 1.13
CA GLU A 17 -12.31 2.00 0.45
C GLU A 17 -11.28 1.45 1.43
N ILE A 18 -11.34 0.14 1.68
CA ILE A 18 -10.36 -0.55 2.53
C ILE A 18 -9.10 -0.79 1.70
N TYR A 19 -8.00 -0.11 2.05
CA TYR A 19 -6.71 -0.25 1.36
C TYR A 19 -5.83 -1.35 1.97
N SER A 20 -5.85 -1.48 3.29
CA SER A 20 -5.16 -2.54 4.04
C SER A 20 -5.91 -2.85 5.36
N ILE A 21 -5.34 -3.72 6.19
CA ILE A 21 -5.87 -4.04 7.52
C ILE A 21 -5.88 -2.84 8.50
N ASP A 22 -5.11 -1.81 8.20
CA ASP A 22 -4.89 -0.65 9.07
C ASP A 22 -5.04 0.69 8.35
N GLU A 23 -5.46 0.67 7.08
CA GLU A 23 -5.58 1.85 6.24
C GLU A 23 -6.83 1.79 5.36
N ALA A 24 -7.54 2.92 5.30
CA ALA A 24 -8.69 3.10 4.44
C ALA A 24 -8.68 4.50 3.84
N PHE A 25 -9.23 4.64 2.64
CA PHE A 25 -9.54 5.93 2.02
C PHE A 25 -11.02 6.24 2.23
N CYS A 26 -11.31 7.45 2.68
CA CYS A 26 -12.67 7.93 2.89
C CYS A 26 -13.01 8.99 1.86
N ASP A 27 -14.16 8.86 1.21
CA ASP A 27 -14.70 9.91 0.35
C ASP A 27 -15.32 11.01 1.21
N LEU A 28 -14.74 12.20 1.16
CA LEU A 28 -15.23 13.38 1.87
C LEU A 28 -15.95 14.36 0.95
N THR A 29 -16.31 13.95 -0.27
CA THR A 29 -17.05 14.77 -1.23
C THR A 29 -18.34 15.28 -0.58
N GLY A 30 -18.56 16.60 -0.64
CA GLY A 30 -19.71 17.26 -0.04
C GLY A 30 -19.60 17.56 1.46
N VAL A 31 -18.72 16.89 2.22
CA VAL A 31 -18.55 17.13 3.67
C VAL A 31 -18.11 18.56 3.96
N ARG A 32 -17.17 19.07 3.14
CA ARG A 32 -16.70 20.47 3.17
C ARG A 32 -17.82 21.50 3.12
N ASN A 33 -18.95 21.19 2.48
CA ASN A 33 -20.05 22.14 2.32
C ASN A 33 -20.82 22.35 3.63
N CYS A 34 -20.72 21.40 4.55
CA CYS A 34 -21.46 21.41 5.80
C CYS A 34 -20.55 21.67 7.01
N ARG A 35 -19.26 21.32 6.92
CA ARG A 35 -18.32 21.31 8.06
C ARG A 35 -16.87 21.56 7.65
N ASP A 36 -16.08 22.08 8.59
CA ASP A 36 -14.62 22.12 8.45
C ASP A 36 -14.03 20.69 8.42
N LEU A 37 -13.15 20.43 7.45
CA LEU A 37 -12.58 19.11 7.24
C LEU A 37 -11.60 18.70 8.35
N THR A 38 -10.87 19.66 8.91
CA THR A 38 -9.92 19.38 10.00
C THR A 38 -10.66 18.96 11.26
N ASP A 39 -11.75 19.66 11.60
CA ASP A 39 -12.60 19.30 12.74
C ASP A 39 -13.29 17.95 12.53
N PHE A 40 -13.76 17.68 11.32
CA PHE A 40 -14.29 16.36 10.97
C PHE A 40 -13.25 15.24 11.12
N GLY A 41 -12.01 15.49 10.68
CA GLY A 41 -10.89 14.55 10.87
C GLY A 41 -10.56 14.31 12.35
N ARG A 42 -10.68 15.32 13.21
CA ARG A 42 -10.51 15.18 14.67
C ARG A 42 -11.63 14.34 15.29
N GLU A 43 -12.86 14.54 14.83
CA GLU A 43 -14.00 13.73 15.24
C GLU A 43 -13.83 12.26 14.87
N ILE A 44 -13.40 11.95 13.64
CA ILE A 44 -13.08 10.58 13.21
C ILE A 44 -12.06 9.95 14.18
N ARG A 45 -10.96 10.65 14.46
CA ARG A 45 -9.95 10.16 15.41
C ARG A 45 -10.53 9.88 16.80
N ALA A 46 -11.30 10.83 17.33
CA ALA A 46 -11.89 10.70 18.67
C ALA A 46 -12.88 9.53 18.75
N THR A 47 -13.71 9.36 17.72
CA THR A 47 -14.69 8.27 17.64
C THR A 47 -14.01 6.92 17.49
N VAL A 48 -13.01 6.79 16.61
CA VAL A 48 -12.22 5.57 16.47
C VAL A 48 -11.51 5.22 17.78
N LEU A 49 -10.89 6.20 18.45
CA LEU A 49 -10.24 5.99 19.74
C LEU A 49 -11.24 5.52 20.80
N LYS A 50 -12.39 6.18 20.94
CA LYS A 50 -13.43 5.83 21.91
C LYS A 50 -13.98 4.42 21.68
N ARG A 51 -14.20 4.04 20.42
CA ARG A 51 -14.85 2.76 20.07
C ARG A 51 -13.89 1.60 19.97
N THR A 52 -12.63 1.83 19.63
CA THR A 52 -11.65 0.75 19.34
C THR A 52 -10.42 0.78 20.24
N HIS A 53 -10.20 1.86 20.99
CA HIS A 53 -8.99 2.12 21.78
C HIS A 53 -7.70 2.21 20.95
N LEU A 54 -7.85 2.47 19.64
CA LEU A 54 -6.73 2.65 18.72
C LEU A 54 -6.59 4.12 18.31
N THR A 55 -5.36 4.61 18.25
CA THR A 55 -5.06 5.93 17.70
C THR A 55 -4.85 5.82 16.20
N VAL A 56 -5.40 6.77 15.45
CA VAL A 56 -5.23 6.86 13.99
C VAL A 56 -4.75 8.26 13.62
N GLY A 57 -4.03 8.35 12.50
CA GLY A 57 -3.72 9.60 11.82
C GLY A 57 -4.73 9.85 10.71
N VAL A 58 -5.06 11.11 10.44
CA VAL A 58 -5.99 11.49 9.37
C VAL A 58 -5.30 12.49 8.44
N GLY A 59 -5.17 12.13 7.18
CA GLY A 59 -4.70 12.99 6.10
C GLY A 59 -5.81 13.29 5.13
N ILE A 60 -6.02 14.56 4.82
CA ILE A 60 -7.11 15.04 3.96
C ILE A 60 -6.50 15.79 2.79
N ALA A 61 -6.87 15.41 1.56
CA ALA A 61 -6.46 16.07 0.33
C ALA A 61 -7.36 15.68 -0.85
N GLN A 62 -7.11 16.28 -2.02
CA GLN A 62 -7.85 16.09 -3.26
C GLN A 62 -7.55 14.76 -3.96
N THR A 63 -6.39 14.15 -3.69
CA THR A 63 -5.91 12.92 -4.34
C THR A 63 -5.42 11.91 -3.30
N LYS A 64 -5.44 10.61 -3.63
CA LYS A 64 -5.01 9.54 -2.71
C LYS A 64 -3.55 9.72 -2.30
N THR A 65 -2.70 10.13 -3.23
CA THR A 65 -1.27 10.36 -2.95
C THR A 65 -1.06 11.52 -1.99
N LEU A 66 -1.76 12.64 -2.19
CA LEU A 66 -1.68 13.77 -1.25
C LEU A 66 -2.28 13.42 0.10
N ALA A 67 -3.38 12.66 0.15
CA ALA A 67 -4.00 12.23 1.40
C ALA A 67 -3.05 11.32 2.20
N LYS A 68 -2.33 10.41 1.53
CA LYS A 68 -1.28 9.61 2.16
C LYS A 68 -0.11 10.44 2.67
N LEU A 69 0.33 11.42 1.88
CA LEU A 69 1.40 12.33 2.29
C LEU A 69 0.98 13.19 3.49
N ALA A 70 -0.27 13.67 3.51
CA ALA A 70 -0.87 14.36 4.64
C ALA A 70 -0.93 13.45 5.89
N ASN A 71 -1.33 12.18 5.74
CA ASN A 71 -1.37 11.23 6.85
C ASN A 71 0.02 10.91 7.39
N HIS A 72 1.02 10.78 6.51
CA HIS A 72 2.42 10.66 6.90
C HIS A 72 2.86 11.85 7.75
N ALA A 73 2.56 13.08 7.31
CA ALA A 73 2.84 14.30 8.05
C ALA A 73 2.10 14.36 9.41
N ALA A 74 0.83 13.95 9.44
CA ALA A 74 0.01 13.89 10.65
C ALA A 74 0.61 12.97 11.71
N LYS A 75 1.19 11.84 11.29
CA LYS A 75 1.87 10.88 12.16
C LYS A 75 3.26 11.38 12.58
N LYS A 76 4.05 11.91 11.63
CA LYS A 76 5.42 12.38 11.86
C LYS A 76 5.49 13.60 12.79
N TRP A 77 4.56 14.54 12.63
CA TRP A 77 4.48 15.78 13.41
C TRP A 77 3.22 15.81 14.27
N GLN A 78 2.95 14.70 14.96
CA GLN A 78 1.71 14.53 15.72
C GLN A 78 1.53 15.60 16.81
N HIS A 79 2.60 16.07 17.46
CA HIS A 79 2.53 17.13 18.45
C HIS A 79 2.09 18.47 17.86
N GLN A 80 2.53 18.79 16.63
CA GLN A 80 2.21 20.05 15.95
C GLN A 80 0.85 20.00 15.27
N THR A 81 0.47 18.83 14.74
CA THR A 81 -0.73 18.66 13.91
C THR A 81 -1.93 18.14 14.69
N GLY A 82 -1.72 17.61 15.90
CA GLY A 82 -2.75 16.90 16.65
C GLY A 82 -3.21 15.60 15.97
N GLY A 83 -2.42 15.05 15.03
CA GLY A 83 -2.74 13.84 14.28
C GLY A 83 -3.70 14.03 13.10
N VAL A 84 -3.98 15.27 12.70
CA VAL A 84 -4.80 15.59 11.51
C VAL A 84 -4.09 16.62 10.65
N VAL A 85 -3.99 16.35 9.34
CA VAL A 85 -3.43 17.30 8.36
C VAL A 85 -4.38 17.42 7.18
N ASP A 86 -4.82 18.63 6.90
CA ASP A 86 -5.64 18.99 5.73
C ASP A 86 -4.83 19.82 4.73
N LEU A 87 -4.70 19.31 3.50
CA LEU A 87 -4.00 19.91 2.36
C LEU A 87 -4.95 20.47 1.29
N SER A 88 -6.22 20.70 1.62
CA SER A 88 -7.17 21.37 0.71
C SER A 88 -6.71 22.78 0.30
N ASN A 89 -5.89 23.43 1.12
CA ASN A 89 -5.25 24.71 0.80
C ASN A 89 -3.91 24.51 0.07
N ILE A 90 -3.79 25.09 -1.13
CA ILE A 90 -2.63 24.93 -2.02
C ILE A 90 -1.33 25.46 -1.39
N ASP A 91 -1.35 26.57 -0.66
CA ASP A 91 -0.14 27.12 -0.03
C ASP A 91 0.38 26.16 1.05
N ARG A 92 -0.51 25.60 1.86
CA ARG A 92 -0.18 24.60 2.88
C ARG A 92 0.34 23.32 2.23
N GLN A 93 -0.29 22.86 1.15
CA GLN A 93 0.18 21.73 0.35
C GLN A 93 1.61 21.96 -0.13
N ARG A 94 1.90 23.08 -0.80
CA ARG A 94 3.24 23.39 -1.31
C ARG A 94 4.29 23.45 -0.21
N ARG A 95 3.98 24.08 0.93
CA ARG A 95 4.89 24.12 2.10
C ARG A 95 5.20 22.71 2.61
N LEU A 96 4.19 21.84 2.72
CA LEU A 96 4.40 20.47 3.17
C LEU A 96 5.24 19.67 2.17
N LEU A 97 4.94 19.77 0.88
CA LEU A 97 5.68 19.08 -0.18
C LEU A 97 7.18 19.44 -0.17
N ALA A 98 7.53 20.68 0.17
CA ALA A 98 8.91 21.12 0.29
C ALA A 98 9.67 20.47 1.46
N LEU A 99 8.96 20.01 2.50
CA LEU A 99 9.53 19.40 3.70
C LEU A 99 9.64 17.88 3.62
N ILE A 100 8.99 17.26 2.63
CA ILE A 100 8.93 15.80 2.49
C ILE A 100 10.00 15.35 1.49
N PRO A 101 10.96 14.49 1.90
CA PRO A 101 11.89 13.84 0.99
C PRO A 101 11.17 13.04 -0.10
N VAL A 102 11.75 12.97 -1.29
CA VAL A 102 11.12 12.30 -2.44
C VAL A 102 10.94 10.79 -2.19
N GLU A 103 11.79 10.16 -1.39
CA GLU A 103 11.69 8.77 -0.97
C GLU A 103 10.51 8.46 -0.05
N ASP A 104 9.95 9.47 0.63
CA ASP A 104 8.77 9.33 1.50
C ASP A 104 7.45 9.44 0.70
N VAL A 105 7.52 9.75 -0.60
CA VAL A 105 6.34 9.82 -1.47
C VAL A 105 5.82 8.42 -1.80
N TRP A 106 4.52 8.21 -1.60
CA TRP A 106 3.87 6.95 -1.95
C TRP A 106 4.03 6.62 -3.44
N GLY A 107 4.52 5.42 -3.72
CA GLY A 107 4.86 4.96 -5.08
C GLY A 107 6.33 5.17 -5.48
N VAL A 108 7.14 5.89 -4.69
CA VAL A 108 8.57 6.10 -4.94
C VAL A 108 9.41 5.09 -4.17
N GLY A 109 9.80 3.98 -4.83
CA GLY A 109 10.66 2.96 -4.23
C GLY A 109 12.17 3.31 -4.27
N ARG A 110 12.99 2.57 -3.50
CA ARG A 110 14.45 2.77 -3.33
C ARG A 110 15.24 2.97 -4.63
N ARG A 111 14.89 2.26 -5.72
CA ARG A 111 15.56 2.41 -7.02
C ARG A 111 15.18 3.72 -7.72
N ILE A 112 13.91 4.09 -7.64
CA ILE A 112 13.38 5.33 -8.22
C ILE A 112 13.94 6.52 -7.44
N SER A 113 13.91 6.49 -6.10
CA SER A 113 14.44 7.57 -5.27
C SER A 113 15.93 7.83 -5.52
N LYS A 114 16.76 6.79 -5.67
CA LYS A 114 18.18 6.97 -6.05
C LYS A 114 18.33 7.70 -7.38
N LYS A 115 17.53 7.33 -8.39
CA LYS A 115 17.58 7.96 -9.72
C LYS A 115 17.05 9.40 -9.68
N LEU A 116 15.99 9.68 -8.93
CA LEU A 116 15.47 11.03 -8.71
C LEU A 116 16.49 11.93 -8.01
N ASN A 117 17.12 11.44 -6.94
CA ASN A 117 18.17 12.15 -6.22
C ASN A 117 19.38 12.46 -7.13
N ALA A 118 19.77 11.53 -8.02
CA ALA A 118 20.82 11.77 -8.99
C ALA A 118 20.47 12.86 -10.03
N LEU A 119 19.18 13.12 -10.26
CA LEU A 119 18.68 14.21 -11.10
C LEU A 119 18.46 15.51 -10.31
N GLY A 120 18.83 15.57 -9.03
CA GLY A 120 18.63 16.73 -8.17
C GLY A 120 17.20 16.88 -7.62
N ILE A 121 16.31 15.91 -7.88
CA ILE A 121 14.94 15.89 -7.36
C ILE A 121 14.99 15.27 -5.97
N LYS A 122 14.90 16.10 -4.92
CA LYS A 122 15.11 15.68 -3.52
C LYS A 122 13.85 15.71 -2.69
N THR A 123 12.90 16.57 -3.03
CA THR A 123 11.64 16.74 -2.28
C THR A 123 10.42 16.32 -3.10
N ALA A 124 9.30 16.10 -2.42
CA ALA A 124 8.02 15.89 -3.07
C ALA A 124 7.60 17.11 -3.90
N LEU A 125 7.98 18.32 -3.47
CA LEU A 125 7.76 19.54 -4.26
C LEU A 125 8.55 19.50 -5.56
N ASP A 126 9.86 19.20 -5.50
CA ASP A 126 10.72 19.11 -6.68
C ASP A 126 10.15 18.13 -7.71
N LEU A 127 9.65 16.98 -7.23
CA LEU A 127 9.03 15.95 -8.07
C LEU A 127 7.73 16.47 -8.69
N SER A 128 6.89 17.14 -7.92
CA SER A 128 5.62 17.71 -8.41
C SER A 128 5.84 18.79 -9.49
N GLU A 129 6.98 19.45 -9.51
CA GLU A 129 7.30 20.51 -10.49
C GLU A 129 7.90 19.97 -11.80
N GLN A 130 8.23 18.66 -11.87
CA GLN A 130 8.80 18.06 -13.08
C GLN A 130 7.79 17.92 -14.22
N SER A 131 8.24 18.11 -15.46
CA SER A 131 7.42 17.81 -16.64
C SER A 131 6.99 16.33 -16.64
N THR A 132 5.68 16.07 -16.73
CA THR A 132 5.11 14.72 -16.80
C THR A 132 5.65 13.94 -18.01
N TRP A 133 5.92 14.63 -19.12
CA TRP A 133 6.56 14.03 -20.30
C TRP A 133 7.99 13.55 -20.00
N ILE A 134 8.80 14.36 -19.31
CA ILE A 134 10.17 13.98 -18.92
C ILE A 134 10.13 12.78 -17.97
N ILE A 135 9.23 12.80 -16.99
CA ILE A 135 9.06 11.71 -16.03
C ILE A 135 8.64 10.43 -16.74
N ARG A 136 7.65 10.48 -17.64
CA ARG A 136 7.22 9.31 -18.43
C ARG A 136 8.37 8.74 -19.27
N LYS A 137 9.16 9.60 -19.90
CA LYS A 137 10.29 9.20 -20.76
C LYS A 137 11.42 8.52 -19.99
N HIS A 138 11.75 9.00 -18.79
CA HIS A 138 12.88 8.51 -18.00
C HIS A 138 12.50 7.45 -16.96
N PHE A 139 11.22 7.34 -16.62
CA PHE A 139 10.69 6.44 -15.60
C PHE A 139 9.55 5.60 -16.17
N ASN A 140 8.37 5.65 -15.55
CA ASN A 140 7.22 4.85 -15.91
C ASN A 140 5.93 5.66 -15.73
N VAL A 141 4.82 5.12 -16.26
CA VAL A 141 3.50 5.75 -16.17
C VAL A 141 3.00 5.88 -14.73
N VAL A 142 3.47 5.04 -13.80
CA VAL A 142 3.07 5.10 -12.40
C VAL A 142 3.64 6.36 -11.75
N LEU A 143 4.92 6.65 -11.95
CA LEU A 143 5.54 7.87 -11.41
C LEU A 143 4.98 9.13 -12.07
N GLU A 144 4.63 9.07 -13.36
CA GLU A 144 3.92 10.16 -14.03
C GLU A 144 2.58 10.46 -13.34
N ARG A 145 1.80 9.43 -13.00
CA ARG A 145 0.55 9.57 -12.25
C ARG A 145 0.80 10.12 -10.85
N THR A 146 1.86 9.69 -10.16
CA THR A 146 2.26 10.26 -8.86
C THR A 146 2.52 11.76 -8.96
N VAL A 147 3.21 12.22 -10.01
CA VAL A 147 3.45 13.66 -10.23
C VAL A 147 2.14 14.44 -10.40
N ARG A 148 1.20 13.91 -11.19
CA ARG A 148 -0.13 14.50 -11.37
C ARG A 148 -0.92 14.52 -10.06
N GLU A 149 -0.91 13.41 -9.33
CA GLU A 149 -1.56 13.32 -8.03
C GLU A 149 -1.01 14.33 -7.02
N LEU A 150 0.31 14.56 -6.98
CA LEU A 150 0.95 15.58 -6.13
C LEU A 150 0.56 17.01 -6.51
N ARG A 151 0.11 17.24 -7.75
CA ARG A 151 -0.47 18.51 -8.22
C ARG A 151 -1.95 18.66 -7.89
N GLY A 152 -2.56 17.63 -7.30
CA GLY A 152 -4.00 17.62 -7.04
C GLY A 152 -4.84 17.11 -8.21
N GLU A 153 -4.22 16.51 -9.24
CA GLU A 153 -4.92 15.90 -10.38
C GLU A 153 -5.19 14.40 -10.08
N PRO A 154 -6.45 13.99 -9.85
CA PRO A 154 -6.76 12.60 -9.52
C PRO A 154 -6.44 11.66 -10.68
N CYS A 155 -5.60 10.65 -10.41
CA CYS A 155 -5.23 9.57 -11.32
C CYS A 155 -5.53 8.18 -10.74
N LEU A 156 -5.88 8.11 -9.46
CA LEU A 156 -6.22 6.89 -8.74
C LEU A 156 -7.66 7.00 -8.22
N GLU A 157 -8.60 6.34 -8.90
CA GLU A 157 -10.01 6.36 -8.51
C GLU A 157 -10.26 5.61 -7.21
N LEU A 158 -11.33 5.98 -6.50
CA LEU A 158 -11.83 5.21 -5.36
C LEU A 158 -12.47 3.92 -5.88
N GLU A 159 -11.89 2.77 -5.53
CA GLU A 159 -12.38 1.46 -5.91
C GLU A 159 -13.35 0.96 -4.83
N GLU A 160 -14.60 0.75 -5.21
CA GLU A 160 -15.66 0.29 -4.31
C GLU A 160 -15.51 -1.19 -3.92
N PHE A 161 -14.76 -1.94 -4.72
CA PHE A 161 -14.45 -3.34 -4.49
C PHE A 161 -12.96 -3.56 -4.70
N ALA A 162 -12.29 -4.16 -3.71
CA ALA A 162 -10.93 -4.65 -3.92
C ALA A 162 -10.94 -5.61 -5.12
N PRO A 163 -10.05 -5.44 -6.11
CA PRO A 163 -10.03 -6.31 -7.27
C PRO A 163 -9.82 -7.74 -6.81
N ALA A 164 -10.47 -8.68 -7.51
CA ALA A 164 -10.30 -10.10 -7.21
C ALA A 164 -8.80 -10.41 -7.18
N LYS A 165 -8.33 -11.02 -6.09
CA LYS A 165 -6.91 -11.33 -5.93
C LYS A 165 -6.46 -12.15 -7.13
N GLN A 166 -5.50 -11.62 -7.87
CA GLN A 166 -4.93 -12.32 -9.02
C GLN A 166 -3.90 -13.36 -8.58
N GLU A 167 -3.41 -13.24 -7.34
CA GLU A 167 -2.45 -14.16 -6.77
C GLU A 167 -2.75 -14.51 -5.31
N ILE A 168 -2.55 -15.78 -4.95
CA ILE A 168 -2.55 -16.23 -3.55
C ILE A 168 -1.13 -16.64 -3.20
N VAL A 169 -0.58 -15.96 -2.19
CA VAL A 169 0.76 -16.22 -1.66
C VAL A 169 0.71 -16.69 -0.22
N CYS A 170 1.33 -17.83 0.04
CA CYS A 170 1.56 -18.35 1.38
C CYS A 170 3.06 -18.46 1.60
N SER A 171 3.56 -17.68 2.56
CA SER A 171 4.99 -17.59 2.75
C SER A 171 5.47 -17.09 4.08
N ARG A 172 6.61 -17.62 4.53
CA ARG A 172 7.29 -17.20 5.75
C ARG A 172 8.77 -17.50 5.67
N SER A 173 9.57 -16.57 6.16
CA SER A 173 10.97 -16.85 6.50
C SER A 173 11.03 -17.87 7.63
N PHE A 174 12.00 -18.78 7.55
CA PHE A 174 12.30 -19.72 8.62
C PHE A 174 13.02 -19.02 9.78
N GLY A 175 12.75 -19.46 11.01
CA GLY A 175 13.43 -18.93 12.20
C GLY A 175 14.90 -19.34 12.26
N GLU A 176 15.21 -20.53 11.76
CA GLU A 176 16.56 -21.07 11.62
C GLU A 176 16.79 -21.56 10.18
N ARG A 177 18.05 -21.77 9.81
CA ARG A 177 18.39 -22.24 8.47
C ARG A 177 17.97 -23.70 8.30
N VAL A 178 17.06 -23.94 7.36
CA VAL A 178 16.71 -25.28 6.91
C VAL A 178 17.80 -25.78 5.96
N THR A 179 18.48 -26.85 6.36
CA THR A 179 19.50 -27.53 5.52
C THR A 179 19.04 -28.90 5.07
N ASP A 180 18.03 -29.48 5.72
CA ASP A 180 17.51 -30.80 5.42
C ASP A 180 16.39 -30.77 4.36
N TYR A 181 16.40 -31.77 3.49
CA TYR A 181 15.41 -31.86 2.40
C TYR A 181 14.01 -32.17 2.93
N GLU A 182 13.86 -33.04 3.93
CA GLU A 182 12.56 -33.42 4.47
C GLU A 182 11.91 -32.27 5.22
N GLU A 183 12.67 -31.49 5.98
CA GLU A 183 12.19 -30.26 6.60
C GLU A 183 11.67 -29.25 5.55
N MET A 184 12.45 -29.04 4.48
CA MET A 184 12.04 -28.15 3.39
C MET A 184 10.78 -28.66 2.68
N ARG A 185 10.71 -29.96 2.40
CA ARG A 185 9.57 -30.63 1.79
C ARG A 185 8.31 -30.47 2.64
N GLN A 186 8.39 -30.69 3.95
CA GLN A 186 7.27 -30.51 4.88
C GLN A 186 6.78 -29.06 4.94
N ALA A 187 7.70 -28.09 4.90
CA ALA A 187 7.35 -26.68 4.84
C ALA A 187 6.57 -26.35 3.56
N ILE A 188 7.04 -26.83 2.40
CA ILE A 188 6.35 -26.68 1.11
C ILE A 188 4.94 -27.26 1.18
N TYR A 189 4.77 -28.50 1.66
CA TYR A 189 3.44 -29.11 1.81
C TYR A 189 2.52 -28.27 2.70
N SER A 190 3.02 -27.78 3.82
CA SER A 190 2.25 -26.97 4.76
C SER A 190 1.78 -25.65 4.13
N TYR A 191 2.67 -24.98 3.38
CA TYR A 191 2.29 -23.76 2.67
C TYR A 191 1.36 -24.02 1.50
N ALA A 192 1.54 -25.15 0.80
CA ALA A 192 0.63 -25.60 -0.24
C ALA A 192 -0.78 -25.87 0.28
N ALA A 193 -0.91 -26.55 1.42
CA ALA A 193 -2.19 -26.82 2.06
C ALA A 193 -2.90 -25.51 2.46
N ARG A 194 -2.20 -24.57 3.09
CA ARG A 194 -2.74 -23.25 3.46
C ARG A 194 -3.13 -22.41 2.25
N ALA A 195 -2.31 -22.44 1.21
CA ALA A 195 -2.60 -21.78 -0.07
C ALA A 195 -3.88 -22.34 -0.69
N ALA A 196 -4.04 -23.67 -0.72
CA ALA A 196 -5.23 -24.33 -1.23
C ALA A 196 -6.47 -24.07 -0.37
N GLU A 197 -6.31 -23.97 0.96
CA GLU A 197 -7.38 -23.56 1.88
C GLU A 197 -7.88 -22.14 1.58
N LYS A 198 -6.97 -21.17 1.44
CA LYS A 198 -7.32 -19.79 1.04
C LYS A 198 -7.99 -19.76 -0.33
N LEU A 199 -7.44 -20.48 -1.30
CA LEU A 199 -8.00 -20.57 -2.65
C LEU A 199 -9.46 -21.06 -2.63
N ARG A 200 -9.75 -22.11 -1.83
CA ARG A 200 -11.11 -22.62 -1.64
C ARG A 200 -12.00 -21.63 -0.90
N GLY A 201 -11.50 -20.98 0.14
CA GLY A 201 -12.24 -19.99 0.93
C GLY A 201 -12.59 -18.71 0.14
N GLU A 202 -11.75 -18.36 -0.84
CA GLU A 202 -12.00 -17.25 -1.76
C GLU A 202 -12.82 -17.68 -3.00
N HIS A 203 -13.25 -18.95 -3.06
CA HIS A 203 -13.96 -19.54 -4.20
C HIS A 203 -13.26 -19.33 -5.54
N GLN A 204 -11.92 -19.29 -5.52
CA GLN A 204 -11.06 -19.10 -6.68
C GLN A 204 -10.45 -20.43 -7.15
N TYR A 205 -9.89 -20.44 -8.36
CA TYR A 205 -9.23 -21.62 -8.91
C TYR A 205 -7.88 -21.25 -9.52
N CYS A 206 -6.90 -22.15 -9.38
CA CYS A 206 -5.54 -21.89 -9.78
C CYS A 206 -5.17 -22.61 -11.07
N ARG A 207 -4.57 -21.89 -12.03
CA ARG A 207 -4.00 -22.50 -13.24
C ARG A 207 -2.47 -22.53 -13.22
N PHE A 208 -1.84 -21.65 -12.44
CA PHE A 208 -0.40 -21.53 -12.40
C PHE A 208 0.09 -21.66 -10.97
N ILE A 209 0.89 -22.67 -10.69
CA ILE A 209 1.51 -22.86 -9.37
C ILE A 209 3.00 -22.60 -9.51
N SER A 210 3.54 -21.79 -8.62
CA SER A 210 4.97 -21.57 -8.48
C SER A 210 5.42 -21.74 -7.03
N THR A 211 6.63 -22.24 -6.86
CA THR A 211 7.32 -22.34 -5.58
C THR A 211 8.70 -21.76 -5.76
N PHE A 212 9.17 -20.98 -4.79
CA PHE A 212 10.52 -20.46 -4.80
C PHE A 212 11.18 -20.54 -3.44
N VAL A 213 12.50 -20.63 -3.46
CA VAL A 213 13.38 -20.69 -2.29
C VAL A 213 14.42 -19.59 -2.42
N LYS A 214 14.64 -18.84 -1.34
CA LYS A 214 15.68 -17.81 -1.27
C LYS A 214 16.44 -17.90 0.03
N THR A 215 17.76 -17.71 -0.01
CA THR A 215 18.54 -17.47 1.21
C THR A 215 18.40 -16.03 1.67
N SER A 216 18.71 -15.76 2.93
CA SER A 216 18.57 -14.41 3.50
C SER A 216 19.47 -13.42 2.77
N PRO A 217 18.93 -12.30 2.24
CA PRO A 217 19.75 -11.24 1.67
C PRO A 217 20.56 -10.46 2.72
N PHE A 218 20.36 -10.78 4.01
CA PHE A 218 21.05 -10.16 5.15
C PHE A 218 22.12 -11.08 5.77
N ALA A 219 22.32 -12.29 5.23
CA ALA A 219 23.41 -13.17 5.66
C ALA A 219 24.75 -12.56 5.20
N LEU A 220 25.53 -12.04 6.16
CA LEU A 220 26.87 -11.52 5.90
C LEU A 220 27.79 -12.68 5.50
N ASN A 221 28.59 -12.47 4.46
CA ASN A 221 29.57 -13.44 3.92
C ASN A 221 29.00 -14.72 3.29
N GLU A 222 27.74 -14.71 2.87
CA GLU A 222 27.18 -15.84 2.11
C GLU A 222 26.67 -15.41 0.74
N PRO A 223 26.88 -16.23 -0.30
CA PRO A 223 26.29 -15.96 -1.60
C PRO A 223 24.76 -16.05 -1.51
N TYR A 224 24.10 -14.98 -1.94
CA TYR A 224 22.65 -15.00 -2.10
C TYR A 224 22.26 -16.07 -3.13
N TYR A 225 21.37 -16.96 -2.73
CA TYR A 225 20.80 -17.99 -3.59
C TYR A 225 19.30 -17.74 -3.70
N GLY A 226 18.78 -17.84 -4.92
CA GLY A 226 17.36 -17.77 -5.20
C GLY A 226 17.03 -18.65 -6.38
N ASN A 227 16.04 -19.52 -6.22
CA ASN A 227 15.56 -20.39 -7.28
C ASN A 227 14.03 -20.51 -7.23
N SER A 228 13.41 -20.81 -8.37
CA SER A 228 11.97 -20.98 -8.49
C SER A 228 11.62 -22.05 -9.51
N ALA A 229 10.61 -22.85 -9.19
CA ALA A 229 9.98 -23.78 -10.11
C ALA A 229 8.51 -23.41 -10.29
N ALA A 230 7.96 -23.63 -11.47
CA ALA A 230 6.56 -23.35 -11.76
C ALA A 230 5.95 -24.38 -12.72
N VAL A 231 4.66 -24.60 -12.59
CA VAL A 231 3.87 -25.48 -13.45
C VAL A 231 2.55 -24.80 -13.80
N THR A 232 2.16 -24.93 -15.07
CA THR A 232 0.82 -24.55 -15.53
C THR A 232 -0.04 -25.81 -15.62
N LEU A 233 -1.16 -25.81 -14.90
CA LEU A 233 -2.13 -26.90 -14.91
C LEU A 233 -2.96 -26.85 -16.20
N LEU A 234 -3.18 -28.00 -16.83
CA LEU A 234 -3.91 -28.15 -18.10
C LEU A 234 -5.41 -27.86 -17.94
N THR A 235 -5.99 -28.30 -16.84
CA THR A 235 -7.36 -28.00 -16.44
C THR A 235 -7.32 -27.25 -15.11
N PRO A 236 -7.86 -26.01 -15.03
CA PRO A 236 -8.17 -25.46 -13.72
C PRO A 236 -9.21 -26.42 -13.09
N PRO A 237 -9.05 -26.89 -11.84
CA PRO A 237 -10.21 -27.40 -11.13
C PRO A 237 -11.28 -26.28 -11.22
N ARG A 238 -12.51 -26.65 -11.59
CA ARG A 238 -13.47 -25.85 -12.39
C ARG A 238 -13.55 -24.30 -12.16
N ARG A 239 -13.08 -23.56 -13.18
CA ARG A 239 -13.44 -22.19 -13.67
C ARG A 239 -13.01 -20.90 -12.90
N ILE A 240 -12.13 -20.18 -13.62
CA ILE A 240 -11.62 -18.78 -13.57
C ILE A 240 -10.42 -18.50 -12.64
N HIS A 241 -9.45 -17.77 -13.21
CA HIS A 241 -8.00 -17.79 -13.00
C HIS A 241 -7.48 -17.08 -11.74
N ALA A 242 -6.67 -17.79 -10.95
CA ALA A 242 -5.71 -17.25 -10.00
C ALA A 242 -4.32 -17.91 -10.18
N THR A 243 -3.27 -17.18 -9.81
CA THR A 243 -1.88 -17.64 -9.78
C THR A 243 -1.51 -17.95 -8.33
N LEU A 244 -1.04 -19.15 -8.04
CA LEU A 244 -0.54 -19.53 -6.71
C LEU A 244 0.97 -19.37 -6.68
N SER A 245 1.47 -18.48 -5.81
CA SER A 245 2.91 -18.28 -5.64
C SER A 245 3.28 -18.60 -4.19
N MET A 246 4.04 -19.67 -3.98
CA MET A 246 4.52 -20.05 -2.65
C MET A 246 5.89 -19.44 -2.43
N ARG A 247 6.01 -18.61 -1.39
CA ARG A 247 7.27 -17.98 -1.00
C ARG A 247 7.83 -18.73 0.22
N LEU A 248 9.06 -19.19 0.16
CA LEU A 248 9.84 -19.63 1.32
C LEU A 248 10.82 -18.52 1.67
#